data_AF-A0A923PWK8-F1
#
_entry.id   AF-A0A923PWK8-F1
#
_cell.length_a   1.000
_cell.length_b   1.000
_cell.length_c   1.000
_cell.angle_alpha   90.00
_cell.angle_beta   90.00
_cell.angle_gamma   90.00
#
_symmetry.space_group_name_H-M   'P 1'
#
loop_
_entity.id
_entity.type
_entity.pdbx_description
1 polymer ?
#
loop_
_entity_poly.entity_id
_entity_poly.type
_entity_poly.pdbx_seq_one_letter_code
_entity_poly.pdbx_strand_id
1 'polypeptide(L)'
;MAGLMILMSGAVWPLGSNRRVPGGSARVQTVATEDDLLEEMQRRALRYFVEQTDRRSGLTRDRARTDGPASTAPARVAATGFALTAWCIADQRGWLPPGEARRRLRETLKFVAAHVAHERGWLYHLADAKSGQGAGDCEASTIDTAIFLEGAIFAREYLADERVRMLVGELYGRVDRGWALNGGPRSRTGGCRKPGFCPTAGMPMRR
;
A
#
# COMPACT_ATOMS: atom_id res chain seq x y z
N MET A 1 38.22 23.98 -55.91
CA MET A 1 37.96 22.87 -54.96
C MET A 1 36.71 23.23 -54.18
N ALA A 2 35.69 22.38 -54.30
CA ALA A 2 34.31 22.61 -53.89
C ALA A 2 34.14 22.77 -52.37
N GLY A 3 33.11 23.53 -51.95
CA GLY A 3 32.79 23.77 -50.55
C GLY A 3 31.35 24.27 -50.35
N LEU A 4 30.39 23.41 -50.70
CA LEU A 4 29.00 23.27 -50.27
C LEU A 4 28.36 24.40 -49.41
N MET A 5 27.40 25.11 -50.02
CA MET A 5 26.29 25.81 -49.37
C MET A 5 25.34 24.80 -48.70
N ILE A 6 25.08 24.94 -47.40
CA ILE A 6 23.90 24.36 -46.75
C ILE A 6 23.04 25.51 -46.23
N LEU A 7 21.91 25.74 -46.92
CA LEU A 7 20.77 26.50 -46.43
C LEU A 7 20.05 25.66 -45.38
N MET A 8 19.97 26.13 -44.13
CA MET A 8 18.98 25.62 -43.17
C MET A 8 17.99 26.73 -42.85
N SER A 9 16.80 26.58 -43.44
CA SER A 9 15.61 27.38 -43.20
C SER A 9 15.27 27.41 -41.72
N GLY A 10 14.86 28.59 -41.26
CA GLY A 10 14.42 28.83 -39.89
C GLY A 10 13.12 28.12 -39.53
N ALA A 11 13.05 27.70 -38.27
CA ALA A 11 11.80 27.52 -37.55
C ALA A 11 11.96 28.23 -36.20
N VAL A 12 11.45 29.47 -36.14
CA VAL A 12 11.29 30.20 -34.88
C VAL A 12 10.10 29.56 -34.16
N TRP A 13 10.38 28.75 -33.14
CA TRP A 13 9.33 28.28 -32.23
C TRP A 13 8.93 29.45 -31.33
N PRO A 14 7.64 29.83 -31.25
CA PRO A 14 7.23 30.85 -30.31
C PRO A 14 7.42 30.30 -28.89
N LEU A 15 8.24 31.01 -28.10
CA LEU A 15 8.38 30.81 -26.66
C LEU A 15 6.99 30.93 -26.01
N GLY A 16 6.37 29.78 -25.77
CA GLY A 16 5.12 29.66 -25.04
C GLY A 16 5.26 30.25 -23.65
N SER A 17 4.30 31.11 -23.31
CA SER A 17 4.19 31.89 -22.08
C SER A 17 4.62 31.12 -20.83
N ASN A 18 5.62 31.68 -20.12
CA ASN A 18 6.02 31.26 -18.78
C ASN A 18 4.87 31.51 -17.80
N ARG A 19 3.95 30.55 -17.63
CA ARG A 19 2.97 30.58 -16.55
C ARG A 19 3.74 30.40 -15.25
N ARG A 20 4.00 31.51 -14.55
CA ARG A 20 4.46 31.48 -13.16
C ARG A 20 3.45 30.68 -12.34
N VAL A 21 3.88 29.54 -11.84
CA VAL A 21 3.19 28.89 -10.72
C VAL A 21 3.23 29.91 -9.57
N PRO A 22 2.08 30.31 -8.99
CA PRO A 22 2.08 31.21 -7.85
C PRO A 22 2.90 30.55 -6.73
N GLY A 23 4.03 31.16 -6.41
CA GLY A 23 4.88 30.76 -5.29
C GLY A 23 4.15 31.05 -3.99
N GLY A 24 3.28 30.13 -3.57
CA GLY A 24 2.89 30.05 -2.18
C GLY A 24 4.15 29.79 -1.38
N SER A 25 4.64 30.80 -0.65
CA SER A 25 5.71 30.64 0.32
C SER A 25 5.22 29.67 1.39
N ALA A 26 5.52 28.38 1.21
CA ALA A 26 5.38 27.41 2.26
C ALA A 26 6.34 27.85 3.35
N ARG A 27 5.80 28.42 4.43
CA ARG A 27 6.58 28.82 5.60
C ARG A 27 7.32 27.58 6.09
N VAL A 28 8.64 27.56 5.93
CA VAL A 28 9.49 26.52 6.51
C VAL A 28 9.31 26.62 8.01
N GLN A 29 8.61 25.66 8.61
CA GLN A 29 8.53 25.57 10.05
C GLN A 29 9.86 25.03 10.56
N THR A 30 10.59 25.86 11.28
CA THR A 30 11.76 25.43 12.05
C THR A 30 11.26 24.64 13.26
N VAL A 31 11.56 23.35 13.29
CA VAL A 31 11.38 22.51 14.48
C VAL A 31 12.42 22.89 15.53
N ALA A 32 12.00 23.02 16.79
CA ALA A 32 12.83 23.59 17.85
C ALA A 32 13.85 22.57 18.39
N THR A 33 13.52 21.28 18.35
CA THR A 33 14.35 20.17 18.83
C THR A 33 14.33 18.97 17.88
N GLU A 34 15.25 18.01 18.09
CA GLU A 34 15.23 16.72 17.38
C GLU A 34 13.96 15.92 17.68
N ASP A 35 13.46 15.97 18.93
CA ASP A 35 12.22 15.30 19.32
C ASP A 35 11.01 15.91 18.60
N ASP A 36 10.96 17.24 18.45
CA ASP A 36 9.92 17.92 17.67
C ASP A 36 9.98 17.52 16.18
N LEU A 37 11.20 17.38 15.64
CA LEU A 37 11.39 16.90 14.26
C LEU A 37 10.86 15.47 14.09
N LEU A 38 11.20 14.56 15.01
CA LEU A 38 10.75 13.18 14.97
C LEU A 38 9.22 13.08 15.14
N GLU A 39 8.63 13.86 16.04
CA GLU A 39 7.18 13.92 16.19
C GLU A 39 6.49 14.41 14.91
N GLU A 40 6.97 15.51 14.32
CA GLU A 40 6.40 16.03 13.08
C GLU A 40 6.54 15.05 11.92
N MET A 41 7.69 14.38 11.79
CA MET A 41 7.89 13.33 10.78
C MET A 41 6.89 12.19 10.94
N GLN A 42 6.68 11.71 12.18
CA GLN A 42 5.74 10.64 12.46
C GLN A 42 4.29 11.05 12.23
N ARG A 43 3.89 12.26 12.63
CA ARG A 43 2.54 12.80 12.36
C ARG A 43 2.28 12.94 10.87
N ARG A 44 3.26 13.40 10.09
CA ARG A 44 3.17 13.48 8.62
C ARG A 44 3.11 12.10 7.97
N ALA A 45 3.87 11.12 8.48
CA ALA A 45 3.79 9.75 8.02
C ALA A 45 2.40 9.14 8.31
N LEU A 46 1.84 9.37 9.50
CA LEU A 46 0.48 8.93 9.84
C LEU A 46 -0.57 9.50 8.87
N ARG A 47 -0.42 10.76 8.49
CA ARG A 47 -1.35 11.44 7.58
C ARG A 47 -1.55 10.67 6.28
N TYR A 48 -0.51 10.04 5.75
CA TYR A 48 -0.63 9.12 4.61
C TYR A 48 -1.68 8.03 4.85
N PHE A 49 -1.57 7.30 5.97
CA PHE A 49 -2.48 6.20 6.29
C PHE A 49 -3.90 6.67 6.61
N VAL A 50 -4.06 7.91 7.11
CA VAL A 50 -5.38 8.47 7.37
C VAL A 50 -6.07 8.93 6.09
N GLU A 51 -5.34 9.62 5.20
CA GLU A 51 -5.88 10.24 3.98
C GLU A 51 -5.98 9.29 2.81
N GLN A 52 -5.02 8.36 2.68
CA GLN A 52 -4.92 7.43 1.55
C GLN A 52 -5.58 6.08 1.84
N THR A 53 -6.34 5.97 2.92
CA THR A 53 -7.16 4.79 3.19
C THR A 53 -8.60 5.07 2.82
N ASP A 54 -9.19 4.18 2.01
CA ASP A 54 -10.61 4.27 1.70
C ASP A 54 -11.45 4.07 2.98
N ARG A 55 -12.36 5.00 3.25
CA ARG A 55 -13.12 5.03 4.51
C ARG A 55 -14.10 3.86 4.66
N ARG A 56 -14.50 3.23 3.55
CA ARG A 56 -15.49 2.15 3.55
C ARG A 56 -14.81 0.79 3.63
N SER A 57 -13.77 0.57 2.83
CA SER A 57 -13.07 -0.71 2.79
C SER A 57 -11.94 -0.82 3.82
N GLY A 58 -11.40 0.31 4.27
CA GLY A 58 -10.19 0.32 5.10
C GLY A 58 -8.90 -0.01 4.34
N LEU A 59 -8.95 -0.15 3.02
CA LEU A 59 -7.77 -0.46 2.21
C LEU A 59 -6.94 0.80 1.90
N THR A 60 -5.63 0.71 2.12
CA THR A 60 -4.68 1.80 1.90
C THR A 60 -4.12 1.76 0.49
N ARG A 61 -4.16 2.90 -0.20
CA ARG A 61 -3.59 3.10 -1.54
C ARG A 61 -2.10 2.74 -1.53
N ASP A 62 -1.59 2.28 -2.67
CA ASP A 62 -0.18 1.96 -2.87
C ASP A 62 0.74 3.21 -2.80
N ARG A 63 0.21 4.36 -3.22
CA ARG A 63 0.95 5.63 -3.28
C ARG A 63 0.00 6.82 -3.20
N ALA A 64 0.55 7.95 -2.73
CA ALA A 64 -0.10 9.25 -2.74
C ALA A 64 0.41 10.09 -3.91
N ARG A 65 -0.40 11.06 -4.34
CA ARG A 65 0.06 12.14 -5.21
C ARG A 65 0.51 13.32 -4.36
N THR A 66 1.55 14.03 -4.81
CA THR A 66 2.05 15.25 -4.16
C THR A 66 1.48 16.53 -4.78
N ASP A 67 0.70 16.41 -5.86
CA ASP A 67 0.22 17.54 -6.68
C ASP A 67 -1.29 17.83 -6.53
N GLY A 68 -1.94 17.32 -5.48
CA GLY A 68 -3.27 17.75 -5.08
C GLY A 68 -4.36 16.66 -5.06
N PRO A 69 -4.81 16.12 -6.19
CA PRO A 69 -5.98 15.24 -6.21
C PRO A 69 -5.73 13.92 -5.47
N ALA A 70 -6.80 13.35 -4.92
CA ALA A 70 -6.76 12.08 -4.23
C ALA A 70 -6.18 10.97 -5.14
N SER A 71 -5.35 10.10 -4.57
CA SER A 71 -4.72 9.04 -5.34
C SER A 71 -5.76 8.07 -5.92
N THR A 72 -5.63 7.79 -7.21
CA THR A 72 -6.39 6.76 -7.92
C THR A 72 -5.65 5.43 -7.99
N ALA A 73 -4.47 5.33 -7.37
CA ALA A 73 -3.69 4.08 -7.34
C ALA A 73 -4.52 2.94 -6.73
N PRO A 74 -4.31 1.68 -7.12
CA PRO A 74 -4.89 0.56 -6.40
C PRO A 74 -4.43 0.56 -4.93
N ALA A 75 -5.15 -0.17 -4.09
CA ALA A 75 -4.71 -0.45 -2.73
C ALA A 75 -3.63 -1.52 -2.73
N ARG A 76 -2.66 -1.39 -1.82
CA ARG A 76 -1.64 -2.40 -1.57
C ARG A 76 -1.89 -3.06 -0.23
N VAL A 77 -1.87 -4.39 -0.21
CA VAL A 77 -2.15 -5.15 1.01
C VAL A 77 -1.09 -4.90 2.09
N ALA A 78 0.20 -4.84 1.71
CA ALA A 78 1.26 -4.47 2.65
C ALA A 78 1.06 -3.06 3.24
N ALA A 79 0.68 -2.07 2.43
CA ALA A 79 0.41 -0.71 2.91
C ALA A 79 -0.77 -0.67 3.90
N THR A 80 -1.78 -1.50 3.65
CA THR A 80 -2.91 -1.67 4.57
C THR A 80 -2.44 -2.28 5.90
N GLY A 81 -1.52 -3.25 5.87
CA GLY A 81 -0.87 -3.80 7.06
C GLY A 81 -0.18 -2.72 7.91
N PHE A 82 0.64 -1.88 7.29
CA PHE A 82 1.29 -0.76 7.97
C PHE A 82 0.28 0.25 8.54
N ALA A 83 -0.85 0.48 7.86
CA ALA A 83 -1.89 1.36 8.35
C ALA A 83 -2.49 0.88 9.68
N LEU A 84 -2.68 -0.43 9.86
CA LEU A 84 -3.20 -1.01 11.10
C LEU A 84 -2.29 -0.65 12.29
N THR A 85 -0.98 -0.87 12.13
CA THR A 85 0.02 -0.51 13.16
C THR A 85 0.08 1.00 13.38
N ALA A 86 0.07 1.79 12.30
CA ALA A 86 0.12 3.25 12.39
C ALA A 86 -1.07 3.84 13.17
N TRP A 87 -2.28 3.30 13.00
CA TRP A 87 -3.44 3.75 13.77
C TRP A 87 -3.36 3.36 15.25
N CYS A 88 -2.76 2.21 15.59
CA CYS A 88 -2.53 1.84 16.99
C CYS A 88 -1.54 2.81 17.66
N ILE A 89 -0.42 3.12 16.97
CA ILE A 89 0.55 4.11 17.46
C ILE A 89 -0.12 5.48 17.64
N ALA A 90 -0.91 5.90 16.65
CA ALA A 90 -1.60 7.19 16.70
C ALA A 90 -2.62 7.27 17.83
N ASP A 91 -3.33 6.18 18.13
CA ASP A 91 -4.25 6.09 19.27
C ASP A 91 -3.50 6.21 20.60
N GLN A 92 -2.40 5.45 20.75
CA GLN A 92 -1.56 5.49 21.96
C GLN A 92 -0.97 6.88 22.19
N ARG A 93 -0.62 7.61 21.12
CA ARG A 93 -0.08 8.98 21.20
C ARG A 93 -1.16 10.07 21.25
N GLY A 94 -2.45 9.70 21.23
CA GLY A 94 -3.56 10.66 21.28
C GLY A 94 -3.68 11.54 20.02
N TRP A 95 -3.19 11.05 18.87
CA TRP A 95 -3.21 11.76 17.59
C TRP A 95 -4.49 11.52 16.78
N LEU A 96 -5.25 10.48 17.14
CA LEU A 96 -6.58 10.22 16.60
C LEU A 96 -7.66 10.58 17.63
N PRO A 97 -8.87 10.97 17.17
CA PRO A 97 -10.01 11.12 18.07
C PRO A 97 -10.29 9.82 18.85
N PRO A 98 -10.80 9.91 20.08
CA PRO A 98 -11.11 8.74 20.89
C PRO A 98 -12.00 7.73 20.13
N GLY A 99 -11.57 6.47 20.09
CA GLY A 99 -12.30 5.38 19.44
C GLY A 99 -12.16 5.28 17.92
N GLU A 100 -11.55 6.26 17.25
CA GLU A 100 -11.38 6.27 15.80
C GLU A 100 -10.48 5.12 15.32
N ALA A 101 -9.38 4.82 16.04
CA ALA A 101 -8.51 3.70 15.70
C ALA A 101 -9.24 2.36 15.81
N ARG A 102 -9.96 2.11 16.91
CA ARG A 102 -10.77 0.91 17.11
C ARG A 102 -11.77 0.72 15.96
N ARG A 103 -12.46 1.78 15.55
CA ARG A 103 -13.40 1.77 14.44
C ARG A 103 -12.71 1.40 13.12
N ARG A 104 -11.61 2.08 12.78
CA ARG A 104 -10.84 1.81 11.55
C ARG A 104 -10.34 0.37 11.48
N LEU A 105 -9.75 -0.12 12.58
CA LEU A 105 -9.20 -1.47 12.67
C LEU A 105 -10.29 -2.54 12.47
N ARG A 106 -11.43 -2.40 13.18
CA ARG A 106 -12.57 -3.33 13.05
C ARG A 106 -13.13 -3.37 11.63
N GLU A 107 -13.42 -2.20 11.03
CA GLU A 107 -14.01 -2.15 9.70
C GLU A 107 -13.06 -2.65 8.62
N THR A 108 -11.76 -2.31 8.72
CA THR A 108 -10.73 -2.78 7.79
C THR A 108 -10.61 -4.30 7.84
N LEU A 109 -10.43 -4.88 9.02
CA LEU A 109 -10.27 -6.33 9.17
C LEU A 109 -11.53 -7.09 8.75
N LYS A 110 -12.71 -6.55 9.07
CA LYS A 110 -14.00 -7.10 8.61
C LYS A 110 -14.10 -7.10 7.09
N PHE A 111 -13.70 -6.01 6.45
CA PHE A 111 -13.71 -5.90 4.99
C PHE A 111 -12.71 -6.86 4.34
N VAL A 112 -11.48 -6.96 4.87
CA VAL A 112 -10.45 -7.87 4.33
C VAL A 112 -10.86 -9.33 4.47
N ALA A 113 -11.51 -9.70 5.58
CA ALA A 113 -12.03 -11.04 5.79
C ALA A 113 -13.11 -11.39 4.75
N ALA A 114 -14.06 -10.46 4.52
CA ALA A 114 -15.26 -10.73 3.71
C ALA A 114 -15.10 -10.49 2.20
N HIS A 115 -14.25 -9.56 1.77
CA HIS A 115 -14.31 -9.00 0.41
C HIS A 115 -13.00 -9.00 -0.36
N VAL A 116 -11.85 -9.05 0.33
CA VAL A 116 -10.57 -8.97 -0.37
C VAL A 116 -10.23 -10.31 -1.02
N ALA A 117 -9.98 -10.28 -2.33
CA ALA A 117 -9.64 -11.45 -3.11
C ALA A 117 -8.36 -12.12 -2.57
N HIS A 118 -8.34 -13.45 -2.60
CA HIS A 118 -7.19 -14.24 -2.16
C HIS A 118 -7.13 -15.59 -2.90
N GLU A 119 -5.94 -16.17 -2.95
CA GLU A 119 -5.72 -17.55 -3.38
C GLU A 119 -5.35 -18.36 -2.13
N ARG A 120 -6.24 -19.26 -1.67
CA ARG A 120 -6.00 -20.11 -0.49
C ARG A 120 -5.51 -19.34 0.76
N GLY A 121 -6.17 -18.21 1.02
CA GLY A 121 -5.84 -17.30 2.12
C GLY A 121 -4.72 -16.31 1.84
N TRP A 122 -3.93 -16.50 0.78
CA TRP A 122 -2.89 -15.55 0.35
C TRP A 122 -3.52 -14.39 -0.41
N LEU A 123 -3.37 -13.19 0.13
CA LEU A 123 -3.92 -11.96 -0.44
C LEU A 123 -3.14 -11.56 -1.70
N TYR A 124 -3.85 -11.02 -2.69
CA TYR A 124 -3.22 -10.44 -3.87
C TYR A 124 -2.43 -9.17 -3.54
N HIS A 125 -1.34 -8.94 -4.26
CA HIS A 125 -0.46 -7.77 -4.03
C HIS A 125 -1.23 -6.43 -4.08
N LEU A 126 -2.07 -6.28 -5.11
CA LEU A 126 -2.90 -5.11 -5.32
C LEU A 126 -4.37 -5.48 -5.39
N ALA A 127 -5.20 -4.62 -4.80
CA ALA A 127 -6.65 -4.70 -4.85
C ALA A 127 -7.25 -3.36 -5.28
N ASP A 128 -8.43 -3.37 -5.88
CA ASP A 128 -9.24 -2.18 -6.01
C ASP A 128 -9.62 -1.69 -4.61
N ALA A 129 -9.33 -0.43 -4.32
CA ALA A 129 -9.44 0.11 -2.97
C ALA A 129 -10.88 0.17 -2.46
N LYS A 130 -11.90 0.05 -3.32
CA LYS A 130 -13.31 0.11 -2.89
C LYS A 130 -13.94 -1.26 -2.76
N SER A 131 -13.66 -2.15 -3.71
CA SER A 131 -14.28 -3.48 -3.82
C SER A 131 -13.44 -4.60 -3.24
N GLY A 132 -12.14 -4.41 -3.04
CA GLY A 132 -11.21 -5.45 -2.57
C GLY A 132 -10.87 -6.52 -3.62
N GLN A 133 -11.40 -6.40 -4.84
CA GLN A 133 -11.09 -7.34 -5.94
C GLN A 133 -9.68 -7.11 -6.47
N GLY A 134 -9.05 -8.14 -7.05
CA GLY A 134 -7.70 -8.03 -7.58
C GLY A 134 -7.56 -6.93 -8.63
N ALA A 135 -6.56 -6.06 -8.49
CA ALA A 135 -6.28 -4.98 -9.44
C ALA A 135 -5.11 -5.36 -10.36
N GLY A 136 -5.32 -5.29 -11.68
CA GLY A 136 -4.32 -5.70 -12.68
C GLY A 136 -3.99 -7.20 -12.65
N ASP A 137 -2.88 -7.58 -13.26
CA ASP A 137 -2.37 -8.95 -13.32
C ASP A 137 -1.44 -9.25 -12.15
N CYS A 138 -1.94 -9.09 -10.92
CA CYS A 138 -1.16 -9.33 -9.71
C CYS A 138 -1.26 -10.78 -9.24
N GLU A 139 -0.17 -11.28 -8.66
CA GLU A 139 -0.14 -12.56 -7.95
C GLU A 139 -0.64 -12.48 -6.51
N ALA A 140 -0.99 -13.65 -5.96
CA ALA A 140 -1.07 -13.84 -4.52
C ALA A 140 0.33 -13.65 -3.93
N SER A 141 0.47 -12.66 -3.04
CA SER A 141 1.76 -12.25 -2.48
C SER A 141 1.91 -12.77 -1.06
N THR A 142 2.89 -13.66 -0.86
CA THR A 142 3.19 -14.19 0.48
C THR A 142 3.78 -13.12 1.39
N ILE A 143 4.61 -12.21 0.86
CA ILE A 143 5.21 -11.13 1.63
C ILE A 143 4.19 -10.05 2.04
N ASP A 144 3.30 -9.63 1.13
CA ASP A 144 2.27 -8.65 1.48
C ASP A 144 1.28 -9.22 2.47
N THR A 145 0.90 -10.50 2.30
CA THR A 145 0.04 -11.18 3.27
C THR A 145 0.71 -11.26 4.64
N ALA A 146 2.01 -11.57 4.70
CA ALA A 146 2.75 -11.62 5.96
C ALA A 146 2.78 -10.25 6.66
N ILE A 147 3.13 -9.17 5.93
CA ILE A 147 3.15 -7.80 6.47
C ILE A 147 1.74 -7.39 6.93
N PHE A 148 0.71 -7.70 6.16
CA PHE A 148 -0.67 -7.43 6.55
C PHE A 148 -1.06 -8.16 7.85
N LEU A 149 -0.75 -9.45 7.94
CA LEU A 149 -1.06 -10.25 9.14
C LEU A 149 -0.27 -9.79 10.36
N GLU A 150 0.98 -9.34 10.20
CA GLU A 150 1.76 -8.76 11.28
C GLU A 150 1.08 -7.52 11.86
N GLY A 151 0.68 -6.57 11.02
CA GLY A 151 -0.07 -5.38 11.46
C GLY A 151 -1.43 -5.74 12.08
N ALA A 152 -2.10 -6.77 11.56
CA ALA A 152 -3.37 -7.26 12.11
C ALA A 152 -3.19 -7.89 13.50
N ILE A 153 -2.14 -8.69 13.70
CA ILE A 153 -1.79 -9.28 15.00
C ILE A 153 -1.40 -8.18 15.99
N PHE A 154 -0.60 -7.20 15.56
CA PHE A 154 -0.28 -6.04 16.40
C PHE A 154 -1.55 -5.32 16.89
N ALA A 155 -2.47 -5.03 15.97
CA ALA A 155 -3.74 -4.37 16.31
C ALA A 155 -4.63 -5.21 17.25
N ARG A 156 -4.60 -6.54 17.12
CA ARG A 156 -5.30 -7.45 18.03
C ARG A 156 -4.79 -7.34 19.46
N GLU A 157 -3.47 -7.37 19.65
CA GLU A 157 -2.87 -7.27 20.97
C GLU A 157 -3.07 -5.88 21.57
N TYR A 158 -2.94 -4.82 20.75
CA TYR A 158 -3.11 -3.44 21.20
C TYR A 158 -4.55 -3.15 21.69
N LEU A 159 -5.58 -3.52 20.93
CA LEU A 159 -6.96 -3.13 21.24
C LEU A 159 -7.65 -3.98 22.31
N ALA A 160 -7.12 -5.18 22.60
CA ALA A 160 -7.76 -6.20 23.44
C ALA A 160 -9.25 -6.40 23.08
N ASP A 161 -9.55 -6.42 21.79
CA ASP A 161 -10.91 -6.36 21.25
C ASP A 161 -11.35 -7.71 20.70
N GLU A 162 -12.42 -8.27 21.26
CA GLU A 162 -12.89 -9.61 20.91
C GLU A 162 -13.25 -9.75 19.42
N ARG A 163 -13.84 -8.72 18.82
CA ARG A 163 -14.21 -8.76 17.40
C ARG A 163 -12.96 -8.76 16.51
N VAL A 164 -11.97 -7.94 16.86
CA VAL A 164 -10.66 -7.93 16.18
C VAL A 164 -9.96 -9.27 16.35
N ARG A 165 -9.96 -9.84 17.56
CA ARG A 165 -9.36 -11.15 17.85
C ARG A 165 -9.94 -12.25 16.96
N MET A 166 -11.27 -12.32 16.84
CA MET A 166 -11.93 -13.28 15.95
C MET A 166 -11.53 -13.08 14.48
N LEU A 167 -11.60 -11.85 13.96
CA LEU A 167 -11.28 -11.54 12.55
C LEU A 167 -9.82 -11.86 12.21
N VAL A 168 -8.88 -11.53 13.10
CA VAL A 168 -7.47 -11.86 12.92
C VAL A 168 -7.24 -13.37 12.98
N GLY A 169 -7.94 -14.08 13.86
CA GLY A 169 -7.92 -15.55 13.90
C GLY A 169 -8.39 -16.19 12.59
N GLU A 170 -9.49 -15.69 12.03
CA GLU A 170 -10.01 -16.14 10.73
C GLU A 170 -9.01 -15.88 9.59
N LEU A 171 -8.49 -14.65 9.50
CA LEU A 171 -7.54 -14.23 8.46
C LEU A 171 -6.21 -14.99 8.54
N TYR A 172 -5.71 -15.25 9.74
CA TYR A 172 -4.48 -16.01 9.96
C TYR A 172 -4.69 -17.51 9.71
N GLY A 173 -5.83 -18.04 10.12
CA GLY A 173 -6.19 -19.45 10.01
C GLY A 173 -6.43 -19.91 8.57
N ARG A 174 -6.93 -19.02 7.69
CA ARG A 174 -7.22 -19.37 6.29
C ARG A 174 -5.99 -19.52 5.39
N VAL A 175 -4.79 -19.13 5.84
CA VAL A 175 -3.58 -19.14 5.02
C VAL A 175 -3.02 -20.56 4.87
N ASP A 176 -3.09 -21.09 3.65
CA ASP A 176 -2.50 -22.38 3.29
C ASP A 176 -0.98 -22.25 3.09
N ARG A 177 -0.23 -22.44 4.18
CA ARG A 177 1.25 -22.40 4.17
C ARG A 177 1.86 -23.51 3.31
N GLY A 178 1.22 -24.68 3.27
CA GLY A 178 1.71 -25.82 2.48
C GLY A 178 1.71 -25.52 0.99
N TRP A 179 0.65 -24.85 0.52
CA TRP A 179 0.55 -24.43 -0.88
C TRP A 179 1.69 -23.47 -1.30
N ALA A 180 2.03 -22.49 -0.46
CA ALA A 180 3.09 -21.53 -0.78
C ALA A 180 4.49 -22.16 -0.85
N LEU A 181 4.69 -23.29 -0.17
CA LEU A 181 5.95 -24.06 -0.21
C LEU A 181 6.09 -24.90 -1.48
N ASN A 182 5.00 -25.21 -2.19
CA ASN A 182 5.00 -26.03 -3.40
C ASN A 182 5.84 -27.33 -3.27
N GLY A 183 5.77 -28.00 -2.12
CA GLY A 183 6.52 -29.22 -1.83
C GLY A 183 8.01 -29.05 -1.51
N GLY A 184 8.52 -27.81 -1.46
CA GLY A 184 9.91 -27.49 -1.09
C GLY A 184 10.06 -26.94 0.33
N PRO A 185 11.30 -26.80 0.83
CA PRO A 185 11.56 -26.28 2.18
C PRO A 185 11.44 -24.74 2.29
N ARG A 186 11.20 -24.03 1.19
CA ARG A 186 11.16 -22.56 1.13
C ARG A 186 9.97 -22.07 0.30
N SER A 187 9.33 -21.00 0.76
CA SER A 187 8.26 -20.31 0.04
C SER A 187 8.83 -19.59 -1.19
N ARG A 188 8.08 -19.55 -2.30
CA ARG A 188 8.45 -18.85 -3.53
C ARG A 188 7.43 -17.74 -3.81
N THR A 189 7.89 -16.52 -4.09
CA THR A 189 7.07 -15.36 -4.52
C THR A 189 7.06 -15.20 -6.05
N GLY A 190 5.89 -14.91 -6.65
CA GLY A 190 5.65 -14.64 -8.10
C GLY A 190 5.32 -15.89 -8.93
N GLY A 191 4.47 -15.90 -9.98
CA GLY A 191 3.55 -14.93 -10.59
C GLY A 191 2.46 -15.65 -11.43
N CYS A 192 1.45 -14.92 -11.93
CA CYS A 192 0.33 -15.30 -12.85
C CYS A 192 -0.95 -15.98 -12.29
N ARG A 193 -2.11 -15.46 -12.75
CA ARG A 193 -3.53 -15.85 -12.51
C ARG A 193 -3.95 -17.28 -12.89
N LYS A 194 -3.04 -18.17 -13.31
CA LYS A 194 -3.42 -19.56 -13.60
C LYS A 194 -3.33 -20.38 -12.32
N PRO A 195 -4.24 -21.35 -12.07
CA PRO A 195 -4.00 -22.36 -11.05
C PRO A 195 -2.69 -23.08 -11.41
N GLY A 196 -1.62 -22.80 -10.68
CA GLY A 196 -0.29 -23.34 -10.96
C GLY A 196 0.82 -22.31 -10.82
N PHE A 197 1.90 -22.73 -10.15
CA PHE A 197 3.15 -21.98 -10.01
C PHE A 197 3.72 -21.62 -11.40
N CYS A 198 4.06 -20.34 -11.62
CA CYS A 198 4.81 -19.91 -12.79
C CYS A 198 6.29 -19.78 -12.40
N PRO A 199 7.19 -20.67 -12.87
CA PRO A 199 8.61 -20.48 -12.67
C PRO A 199 9.03 -19.17 -13.34
N THR A 200 9.76 -18.34 -12.60
CA THR A 200 10.58 -17.28 -13.20
C THR A 200 11.35 -17.87 -14.39
N ALA A 201 11.25 -17.22 -15.54
CA ALA A 201 11.84 -17.64 -16.81
C ALA A 201 13.21 -18.29 -16.63
N GLY A 202 13.35 -19.54 -17.11
CA GLY A 202 14.62 -20.25 -17.19
C GLY A 202 14.59 -21.62 -16.50
N MET A 203 14.07 -22.63 -17.20
CA MET A 203 14.73 -23.91 -17.55
C MET A 203 13.66 -25.00 -17.74
N PRO A 204 13.68 -25.79 -18.83
CA PRO A 204 12.81 -26.95 -18.96
C PRO A 204 13.44 -28.12 -18.20
N MET A 205 12.73 -28.68 -17.22
CA MET A 205 12.97 -30.08 -16.86
C MET A 205 11.91 -30.92 -17.55
N ARG A 206 12.33 -31.52 -18.66
CA ARG A 206 11.72 -32.72 -19.24
C ARG A 206 11.73 -33.82 -18.17
N ARG A 207 10.69 -34.66 -18.19
CA ARG A 207 10.88 -36.08 -17.87
C ARG A 207 11.32 -36.79 -19.14
#